data_AF-A0A543JDL6-F1
#
_entry.id   AF-A0A543JDL6-F1
#
_cell.length_a   1.000
_cell.length_b   1.000
_cell.length_c   1.000
_cell.angle_alpha   90.00
_cell.angle_beta   90.00
_cell.angle_gamma   90.00
#
_symmetry.space_group_name_H-M   'P 1'
#
loop_
_entity.id
_entity.type
_entity.pdbx_description
1 polymer ?
#
loop_
_entity_poly.entity_id
_entity_poly.type
_entity_poly.pdbx_seq_one_letter_code
_entity_poly.pdbx_strand_id
1 'polypeptide(L)'
;MATWSELKQWQPDVIGQVGDHLSAQKRQVIGLQDELDGATPVGWTGKASEAAADDLRARRQELEELAARLSAAGKVVDDSEQSARDLVRSVEATERFAARNGYRIENGTVVKTSDVGGFLDIAILQVEVQGILARAAEIDTELNSVLKRILSNGIGDAGATTLAAAATVGEDHVVDDRRHRELLEKYQVKTDGTTIWPSGLTGWLAERRGIRKERVTQAEAEMLDDLQMRKGLLGLKEFGDIRQDALHVAEGKFDGRGGTDGHADAFRHAYWNALMTQRYGEEWAREFATAHERNPSSHHIPVSMDLHNNEVGRSIAQANPDASPEQLATLVEQAVKDGKMVVIDKNDTLVPSNEVPPGETRETKKTPWPTDNPGRNDDHDPGKPSATPDQY
;
A
#
# COMPACT_ATOMS: atom_id res chain seq x y z
N MET A 1 -2.89 12.45 -21.57
CA MET A 1 -3.35 11.06 -21.79
C MET A 1 -3.12 10.73 -23.26
N ALA A 2 -2.52 9.57 -23.53
CA ALA A 2 -2.25 9.12 -24.89
C ALA A 2 -3.55 8.75 -25.61
N THR A 3 -3.58 9.01 -26.91
CA THR A 3 -4.66 8.66 -27.82
C THR A 3 -4.48 7.24 -28.37
N TRP A 4 -5.56 6.63 -28.83
CA TRP A 4 -5.50 5.29 -29.43
C TRP A 4 -4.50 5.19 -30.59
N SER A 5 -4.37 6.24 -31.41
CA SER A 5 -3.41 6.26 -32.52
C SER A 5 -1.96 6.37 -32.05
N GLU A 6 -1.70 7.05 -30.94
CA GLU A 6 -0.37 7.13 -30.32
C GLU A 6 0.03 5.78 -29.71
N LEU A 7 -0.89 5.04 -29.08
CA LEU A 7 -0.60 3.71 -28.51
C LEU A 7 -0.07 2.73 -29.56
N LYS A 8 -0.55 2.83 -30.80
CA LYS A 8 -0.09 2.01 -31.93
C LYS A 8 1.33 2.32 -32.37
N GLN A 9 1.83 3.49 -31.98
CA GLN A 9 3.18 3.95 -32.30
C GLN A 9 4.15 3.69 -31.15
N TRP A 10 3.69 3.16 -30.02
CA TRP A 10 4.58 2.79 -28.92
C TRP A 10 5.53 1.69 -29.38
N GLN A 11 6.80 1.85 -29.01
CA GLN A 11 7.89 0.94 -29.40
C GLN A 11 8.54 0.37 -28.14
N PRO A 12 7.99 -0.72 -27.57
CA PRO A 12 8.55 -1.35 -26.37
C PRO A 12 10.03 -1.71 -26.57
N ASP A 13 10.42 -2.17 -27.75
CA ASP A 13 11.82 -2.54 -28.04
C ASP A 13 12.80 -1.36 -27.89
N VAL A 14 12.35 -0.11 -28.07
CA VAL A 14 13.18 1.07 -27.84
C VAL A 14 13.35 1.33 -26.34
N ILE A 15 12.31 1.08 -25.54
CA ILE A 15 12.36 1.15 -24.08
C ILE A 15 13.35 0.10 -23.56
N GLY A 16 13.29 -1.12 -24.08
CA GLY A 16 14.21 -2.20 -23.71
C GLY A 16 15.67 -1.89 -24.02
N GLN A 17 15.97 -1.20 -25.12
CA GLN A 17 17.34 -0.73 -25.41
C GLN A 17 17.88 0.26 -24.36
N VAL A 18 17.01 1.08 -23.78
CA VAL A 18 17.38 1.97 -22.66
C VAL A 18 17.62 1.14 -21.41
N GLY A 19 16.78 0.14 -21.12
CA GLY A 19 16.97 -0.81 -20.02
C GLY A 19 18.30 -1.55 -20.11
N ASP A 20 18.66 -2.05 -21.30
CA ASP A 20 19.94 -2.69 -21.59
C ASP A 20 21.13 -1.77 -21.32
N HIS A 21 21.01 -0.49 -21.71
CA HIS A 21 22.07 0.50 -21.46
C HIS A 21 22.25 0.77 -19.96
N LEU A 22 21.14 0.99 -19.23
CA LEU A 22 21.17 1.18 -17.78
C LEU A 22 21.75 -0.04 -17.05
N SER A 23 21.36 -1.24 -17.49
CA SER A 23 21.89 -2.51 -16.97
C SER A 23 23.38 -2.69 -17.26
N ALA A 24 23.89 -2.19 -18.39
CA ALA A 24 25.32 -2.18 -18.67
C ALA A 24 26.07 -1.20 -17.74
N GLN A 25 25.54 0.01 -17.53
CA GLN A 25 26.12 0.99 -16.61
C GLN A 25 26.12 0.49 -15.16
N LYS A 26 25.01 -0.10 -14.70
CA LYS A 26 24.91 -0.74 -13.38
C LYS A 26 26.02 -1.77 -13.16
N ARG A 27 26.23 -2.66 -14.13
CA ARG A 27 27.28 -3.70 -14.05
C ARG A 27 28.69 -3.10 -13.99
N GLN A 28 28.93 -2.00 -14.70
CA GLN A 28 30.22 -1.30 -14.62
C GLN A 28 30.46 -0.74 -13.21
N VAL A 29 29.46 -0.10 -12.61
CA VAL A 29 29.56 0.43 -11.24
C VAL A 29 29.81 -0.70 -10.25
N ILE A 30 28.96 -1.73 -10.22
CA ILE A 30 29.11 -2.87 -9.30
C ILE A 30 30.48 -3.55 -9.47
N GLY A 31 31.00 -3.63 -10.70
CA GLY A 31 32.31 -4.22 -10.99
C GLY A 31 33.50 -3.50 -10.34
N LEU A 32 33.33 -2.27 -9.86
CA LEU A 32 34.38 -1.52 -9.14
C LEU A 32 34.60 -2.00 -7.70
N GLN A 33 33.75 -2.90 -7.18
CA GLN A 33 33.80 -3.36 -5.79
C GLN A 33 35.19 -3.88 -5.39
N ASP A 34 35.77 -4.79 -6.20
CA ASP A 34 37.08 -5.40 -5.91
C ASP A 34 38.22 -4.36 -5.90
N GLU A 35 38.15 -3.37 -6.79
CA GLU A 35 39.13 -2.28 -6.86
C GLU A 35 39.04 -1.39 -5.61
N LEU A 36 37.82 -1.08 -5.16
CA LEU A 36 37.59 -0.30 -3.94
C LEU A 36 38.03 -1.04 -2.68
N ASP A 37 37.80 -2.35 -2.60
CA ASP A 37 38.22 -3.19 -1.46
C ASP A 37 39.75 -3.35 -1.42
N GLY A 38 40.41 -3.35 -2.58
CA GLY A 38 41.87 -3.40 -2.70
C GLY A 38 42.58 -2.04 -2.57
N ALA A 39 41.85 -0.93 -2.46
CA ALA A 39 42.43 0.42 -2.58
C ALA A 39 43.28 0.87 -1.37
N THR A 40 43.31 0.11 -0.26
CA THR A 40 44.07 0.48 0.95
C THR A 40 45.46 -0.17 0.97
N PRO A 41 46.56 0.59 0.88
CA PRO A 41 47.91 0.05 0.94
C PRO A 41 48.25 -0.53 2.33
N VAL A 42 48.76 -1.76 2.36
CA VAL A 42 49.16 -2.44 3.60
C VAL A 42 50.29 -1.68 4.29
N GLY A 43 50.13 -1.38 5.58
CA GLY A 43 51.16 -0.75 6.41
C GLY A 43 51.27 0.78 6.27
N TRP A 44 50.45 1.41 5.43
CA TRP A 44 50.34 2.87 5.40
C TRP A 44 49.53 3.36 6.61
N THR A 45 50.08 4.30 7.38
CA THR A 45 49.51 4.78 8.64
C THR A 45 49.76 6.27 8.85
N GLY A 46 49.02 6.88 9.78
CA GLY A 46 49.10 8.29 10.14
C GLY A 46 48.05 9.15 9.43
N LYS A 47 48.06 10.46 9.72
CA LYS A 47 47.00 11.40 9.33
C LYS A 47 46.66 11.42 7.84
N ALA A 48 47.66 11.27 6.96
CA ALA A 48 47.42 11.23 5.52
C ALA A 48 46.69 9.96 5.08
N SER A 49 46.99 8.83 5.73
CA SER A 49 46.30 7.56 5.49
C SER A 49 44.86 7.62 6.01
N GLU A 50 44.61 8.25 7.15
CA GLU A 50 43.27 8.46 7.70
C GLU A 50 42.43 9.33 6.76
N ALA A 51 42.97 10.46 6.29
CA ALA A 51 42.29 11.35 5.35
C ALA A 51 41.98 10.65 4.00
N ALA A 52 42.89 9.83 3.49
CA ALA A 52 42.65 9.05 2.28
C ALA A 52 41.57 7.96 2.48
N ALA A 53 41.54 7.32 3.66
CA ALA A 53 40.49 6.36 4.00
C ALA A 53 39.12 7.02 4.13
N ASP A 54 39.06 8.25 4.67
CA ASP A 54 37.83 9.05 4.72
C ASP A 54 37.35 9.42 3.30
N ASP A 55 38.24 9.88 2.41
CA ASP A 55 37.90 10.17 1.00
C ASP A 55 37.41 8.92 0.24
N LEU A 56 38.07 7.77 0.45
CA LEU A 56 37.65 6.51 -0.14
C LEU A 56 36.26 6.08 0.35
N ARG A 57 35.96 6.25 1.65
CA ARG A 57 34.64 5.98 2.22
C ARG A 57 33.56 6.88 1.60
N ALA A 58 33.85 8.17 1.43
CA ALA A 58 32.91 9.09 0.77
C ALA A 58 32.65 8.70 -0.70
N ARG A 59 33.70 8.34 -1.46
CA ARG A 59 33.54 7.88 -2.85
C ARG A 59 32.78 6.55 -2.97
N ARG A 60 32.99 5.65 -2.00
CA ARG A 60 32.25 4.38 -1.94
C ARG A 60 30.75 4.65 -1.76
N GLN A 61 30.39 5.51 -0.82
CA GLN A 61 29.01 5.94 -0.59
C GLN A 61 28.37 6.53 -1.86
N GLU A 62 29.08 7.42 -2.57
CA GLU A 62 28.59 8.00 -3.83
C GLU A 62 28.34 6.93 -4.92
N LEU A 63 29.19 5.90 -4.98
CA LEU A 63 29.03 4.78 -5.92
C LEU A 63 27.91 3.82 -5.49
N GLU A 64 27.70 3.61 -4.20
CA GLU A 64 26.58 2.83 -3.65
C GLU A 64 25.24 3.51 -4.01
N GLU A 65 25.12 4.81 -3.79
CA GLU A 65 23.96 5.61 -4.21
C GLU A 65 23.76 5.63 -5.73
N LEU A 66 24.84 5.64 -6.51
CA LEU A 66 24.75 5.54 -7.96
C LEU A 66 24.26 4.15 -8.40
N ALA A 67 24.77 3.08 -7.76
CA ALA A 67 24.34 1.72 -8.03
C ALA A 67 22.85 1.54 -7.73
N ALA A 68 22.37 2.04 -6.58
CA ALA A 68 20.95 2.03 -6.22
C ALA A 68 20.09 2.75 -7.26
N ARG A 69 20.45 3.99 -7.65
CA ARG A 69 19.71 4.76 -8.65
C ARG A 69 19.69 4.12 -10.03
N LEU A 70 20.81 3.57 -10.49
CA LEU A 70 20.88 2.87 -11.78
C LEU A 70 20.02 1.60 -11.77
N SER A 71 20.01 0.88 -10.65
CA SER A 71 19.18 -0.32 -10.49
C SER A 71 17.68 0.02 -10.48
N ALA A 72 17.28 1.05 -9.72
CA ALA A 72 15.92 1.55 -9.72
C ALA A 72 15.47 2.00 -11.13
N ALA A 73 16.33 2.74 -11.83
CA ALA A 73 16.06 3.20 -13.20
C ALA A 73 15.91 2.03 -14.17
N GLY A 74 16.80 1.03 -14.11
CA GLY A 74 16.70 -0.17 -14.94
C GLY A 74 15.39 -0.92 -14.67
N LYS A 75 15.07 -1.15 -13.39
CA LYS A 75 13.87 -1.88 -12.99
C LYS A 75 12.57 -1.23 -13.49
N VAL A 76 12.41 0.08 -13.33
CA VAL A 76 11.19 0.76 -13.80
C VAL A 76 11.10 0.80 -15.33
N VAL A 77 12.23 0.91 -16.03
CA VAL A 77 12.27 0.88 -17.49
C VAL A 77 11.90 -0.50 -18.02
N ASP A 78 12.43 -1.57 -17.42
CA ASP A 78 12.12 -2.95 -17.79
C ASP A 78 10.63 -3.29 -17.52
N ASP A 79 10.09 -2.87 -16.36
CA ASP A 79 8.67 -3.05 -16.04
C ASP A 79 7.75 -2.26 -17.00
N SER A 80 8.17 -1.05 -17.38
CA SER A 80 7.46 -0.21 -18.35
C SER A 80 7.51 -0.79 -19.76
N GLU A 81 8.64 -1.38 -20.16
CA GLU A 81 8.77 -2.10 -21.43
C GLU A 81 7.75 -3.24 -21.49
N GLN A 82 7.75 -4.11 -20.48
CA GLN A 82 6.87 -5.28 -20.44
C GLN A 82 5.40 -4.84 -20.47
N SER A 83 5.03 -3.84 -19.68
CA SER A 83 3.67 -3.31 -19.63
C SER A 83 3.25 -2.67 -20.96
N ALA A 84 4.12 -1.89 -21.59
CA ALA A 84 3.88 -1.32 -22.92
C ALA A 84 3.74 -2.42 -23.99
N ARG A 85 4.54 -3.48 -23.92
CA ARG A 85 4.47 -4.62 -24.83
C ARG A 85 3.15 -5.36 -24.73
N ASP A 86 2.68 -5.60 -23.51
CA ASP A 86 1.39 -6.25 -23.28
C ASP A 86 0.22 -5.35 -23.70
N LEU A 87 0.31 -4.04 -23.45
CA LEU A 87 -0.68 -3.07 -23.91
C LEU A 87 -0.77 -3.02 -25.43
N VAL A 88 0.36 -2.95 -26.15
CA VAL A 88 0.39 -2.95 -27.62
C VAL A 88 -0.25 -4.24 -28.18
N ARG A 89 0.04 -5.40 -27.57
CA ARG A 89 -0.62 -6.66 -27.94
C ARG A 89 -2.13 -6.62 -27.71
N SER A 90 -2.59 -5.99 -26.63
CA SER A 90 -4.01 -5.80 -26.33
C SER A 90 -4.70 -4.88 -27.34
N VAL A 91 -4.05 -3.75 -27.70
CA VAL A 91 -4.52 -2.83 -28.74
C VAL A 91 -4.72 -3.59 -30.06
N GLU A 92 -3.71 -4.36 -30.50
CA GLU A 92 -3.81 -5.14 -31.72
C GLU A 92 -4.91 -6.21 -31.67
N ALA A 93 -5.03 -6.92 -30.54
CA ALA A 93 -6.06 -7.94 -30.35
C ALA A 93 -7.47 -7.32 -30.43
N THR A 94 -7.65 -6.17 -29.78
CA THR A 94 -8.91 -5.41 -29.75
C THR A 94 -9.25 -4.86 -31.13
N GLU A 95 -8.30 -4.34 -31.89
CA GLU A 95 -8.52 -3.91 -33.28
C GLU A 95 -8.89 -5.08 -34.20
N ARG A 96 -8.23 -6.24 -34.05
CA ARG A 96 -8.56 -7.45 -34.81
C ARG A 96 -9.97 -7.94 -34.48
N PHE A 97 -10.38 -7.88 -33.21
CA PHE A 97 -11.74 -8.22 -32.80
C PHE A 97 -12.76 -7.24 -33.37
N ALA A 98 -12.50 -5.93 -33.25
CA ALA A 98 -13.36 -4.88 -33.79
C ALA A 98 -13.59 -5.10 -35.29
N ALA A 99 -12.51 -5.27 -36.06
CA ALA A 99 -12.58 -5.44 -37.51
C ALA A 99 -13.39 -6.69 -37.93
N ARG A 100 -13.21 -7.82 -37.23
CA ARG A 100 -13.96 -9.07 -37.50
C ARG A 100 -15.46 -8.94 -37.26
N ASN A 101 -15.86 -8.08 -36.33
CA ASN A 101 -17.26 -7.88 -35.95
C ASN A 101 -17.88 -6.63 -36.59
N GLY A 102 -17.22 -6.03 -37.57
CA GLY A 102 -17.78 -4.88 -38.29
C GLY A 102 -17.70 -3.55 -37.53
N TYR A 103 -16.65 -3.38 -36.72
CA TYR A 103 -16.33 -2.16 -36.01
C TYR A 103 -14.93 -1.66 -36.35
N ARG A 104 -14.68 -0.37 -36.08
CA ARG A 104 -13.36 0.24 -36.07
C ARG A 104 -13.22 1.11 -34.84
N ILE A 105 -12.01 1.28 -34.34
CA ILE A 105 -11.72 2.17 -33.21
C ILE A 105 -11.14 3.48 -33.75
N GLU A 106 -11.74 4.60 -33.36
CA GLU A 106 -11.32 5.95 -33.72
C GLU A 106 -11.12 6.77 -32.45
N ASN A 107 -9.87 7.16 -32.16
CA ASN A 107 -9.54 8.03 -31.04
C ASN A 107 -10.20 7.59 -29.71
N GLY A 108 -10.21 6.27 -29.44
CA GLY A 108 -10.81 5.70 -28.23
C GLY A 108 -12.33 5.45 -28.29
N THR A 109 -12.97 5.64 -29.44
CA THR A 109 -14.40 5.38 -29.65
C THR A 109 -14.60 4.25 -30.64
N VAL A 110 -15.51 3.32 -30.32
CA VAL A 110 -15.91 2.25 -31.22
C VAL A 110 -16.96 2.76 -32.21
N VAL A 111 -16.67 2.62 -33.51
CA VAL A 111 -17.52 3.06 -34.61
C VAL A 111 -17.95 1.86 -35.44
N LYS A 112 -19.25 1.76 -35.76
CA LYS A 112 -19.80 0.70 -36.61
C LYS A 112 -19.40 0.92 -38.07
N THR A 113 -18.89 -0.13 -38.72
CA THR A 113 -18.49 -0.13 -40.13
C THR A 113 -19.32 -1.07 -41.00
N SER A 114 -20.07 -2.00 -40.41
CA SER A 114 -21.04 -2.85 -41.12
C SER A 114 -22.16 -3.34 -40.21
N ASP A 115 -23.28 -3.79 -40.77
CA ASP A 115 -24.46 -4.24 -40.00
C ASP A 115 -24.37 -5.66 -39.40
N VAL A 116 -23.16 -6.23 -39.37
CA VAL A 116 -22.94 -7.64 -38.96
C VAL A 116 -22.90 -7.83 -37.44
N GLY A 117 -22.68 -6.76 -36.65
CA GLY A 117 -22.52 -6.81 -35.19
C GLY A 117 -23.73 -6.31 -34.37
N GLY A 118 -23.90 -6.84 -33.16
CA GLY A 118 -24.99 -6.50 -32.23
C GLY A 118 -24.72 -5.24 -31.37
N PHE A 119 -25.74 -4.73 -30.69
CA PHE A 119 -25.60 -3.56 -29.79
C PHE A 119 -24.76 -3.87 -28.54
N LEU A 120 -24.90 -5.07 -27.98
CA LEU A 120 -24.15 -5.50 -26.80
C LEU A 120 -22.63 -5.59 -27.07
N ASP A 121 -22.22 -5.94 -28.29
CA ASP A 121 -20.81 -6.06 -28.69
C ASP A 121 -20.09 -4.70 -28.71
N ILE A 122 -20.81 -3.61 -29.05
CA ILE A 122 -20.25 -2.25 -29.06
C ILE A 122 -19.95 -1.76 -27.64
N ALA A 123 -20.85 -2.03 -26.69
CA ALA A 123 -20.70 -1.54 -25.32
C ALA A 123 -19.53 -2.24 -24.61
N ILE A 124 -19.43 -3.56 -24.76
CA ILE A 124 -18.32 -4.35 -24.22
C ILE A 124 -16.99 -3.90 -24.83
N LEU A 125 -16.94 -3.73 -26.15
CA LEU A 125 -15.74 -3.28 -26.84
C LEU A 125 -15.34 -1.86 -26.42
N GLN A 126 -16.32 -0.98 -26.18
CA GLN A 126 -16.05 0.38 -25.69
C GLN A 126 -15.44 0.36 -24.29
N VAL A 127 -15.92 -0.51 -23.39
CA VAL A 127 -15.33 -0.70 -22.05
C VAL A 127 -13.89 -1.19 -22.16
N GLU A 128 -13.62 -2.17 -23.01
CA GLU A 128 -12.24 -2.68 -23.23
C GLU A 128 -11.31 -1.57 -23.74
N VAL A 129 -11.77 -0.76 -24.72
CA VAL A 129 -10.99 0.37 -25.26
C VAL A 129 -10.67 1.41 -24.18
N GLN A 130 -11.63 1.73 -23.31
CA GLN A 130 -11.40 2.65 -22.20
C GLN A 130 -10.43 2.06 -21.17
N GLY A 131 -10.55 0.76 -20.87
CA GLY A 131 -9.61 0.07 -19.99
C GLY A 131 -8.18 0.09 -20.52
N ILE A 132 -7.98 -0.08 -21.83
CA ILE A 132 -6.66 0.04 -22.48
C ILE A 132 -6.11 1.46 -22.36
N LEU A 133 -6.93 2.50 -22.59
CA LEU A 133 -6.49 3.89 -22.45
C LEU A 133 -6.13 4.25 -21.00
N ALA A 134 -6.87 3.72 -20.02
CA ALA A 134 -6.56 3.89 -18.60
C ALA A 134 -5.21 3.25 -18.24
N ARG A 135 -5.00 1.98 -18.62
CA ARG A 135 -3.71 1.29 -18.45
C ARG A 135 -2.55 2.03 -19.11
N ALA A 136 -2.78 2.64 -20.28
CA ALA A 136 -1.76 3.45 -20.93
C ALA A 136 -1.37 4.69 -20.11
N ALA A 137 -2.35 5.35 -19.50
CA ALA A 137 -2.11 6.50 -18.63
C ALA A 137 -1.40 6.10 -17.32
N GLU A 138 -1.71 4.92 -16.79
CA GLU A 138 -1.02 4.33 -15.63
C GLU A 138 0.46 4.10 -15.92
N ILE A 139 0.80 3.43 -17.05
CA ILE A 139 2.19 3.17 -17.46
C ILE A 139 2.99 4.49 -17.55
N ASP A 140 2.43 5.51 -18.20
CA ASP A 140 3.09 6.81 -18.36
C ASP A 140 3.28 7.53 -17.02
N THR A 141 2.26 7.51 -16.16
CA THR A 141 2.29 8.15 -14.84
C THR A 141 3.30 7.46 -13.92
N GLU A 142 3.31 6.13 -13.90
CA GLU A 142 4.24 5.31 -13.12
C GLU A 142 5.68 5.59 -13.52
N LEU A 143 6.01 5.46 -14.81
CA LEU A 143 7.36 5.70 -15.32
C LEU A 143 7.84 7.13 -14.98
N ASN A 144 7.01 8.14 -15.25
CA ASN A 144 7.35 9.54 -14.97
C ASN A 144 7.56 9.83 -13.48
N SER A 145 6.73 9.23 -12.62
CA SER A 145 6.81 9.45 -11.17
C SER A 145 8.12 8.91 -10.58
N VAL A 146 8.49 7.68 -10.95
CA VAL A 146 9.71 7.02 -10.47
C VAL A 146 10.96 7.72 -11.03
N LEU A 147 10.96 8.08 -12.33
CA LEU A 147 12.08 8.81 -12.93
C LEU A 147 12.31 10.17 -12.26
N LYS A 148 11.25 10.92 -11.96
CA LYS A 148 11.38 12.19 -11.22
C LYS A 148 12.00 11.99 -9.85
N ARG A 149 11.63 10.92 -9.14
CA ARG A 149 12.19 10.62 -7.81
C ARG A 149 13.65 10.21 -7.87
N ILE A 150 14.03 9.40 -8.86
CA ILE A 150 15.44 9.05 -9.13
C ILE A 150 16.25 10.34 -9.41
N LEU A 151 15.72 11.25 -10.23
CA LEU A 151 16.38 12.50 -10.59
C LEU A 151 16.45 13.50 -9.41
N SER A 152 15.54 13.42 -8.45
CA SER A 152 15.56 14.25 -7.24
C SER A 152 16.38 13.66 -6.09
N ASN A 153 17.17 12.60 -6.35
CA ASN A 153 17.92 11.84 -5.33
C ASN A 153 17.05 11.25 -4.22
N GLY A 154 15.81 10.88 -4.54
CA GLY A 154 14.89 10.23 -3.60
C GLY A 154 15.09 8.72 -3.47
N ILE A 155 16.13 8.15 -4.10
CA ILE A 155 16.53 6.75 -3.98
C ILE A 155 17.94 6.71 -3.39
N GLY A 156 18.06 6.24 -2.16
CA GLY A 156 19.33 6.02 -1.48
C GLY A 156 19.76 4.55 -1.55
N ASP A 157 20.85 4.22 -0.86
CA ASP A 157 21.39 2.87 -0.73
C ASP A 157 20.94 2.16 0.56
N ALA A 158 20.13 2.83 1.38
CA ALA A 158 19.67 2.38 2.69
C ALA A 158 20.80 1.90 3.64
N GLY A 159 22.01 2.47 3.52
CA GLY A 159 23.17 2.08 4.32
C GLY A 159 23.78 0.73 3.91
N ALA A 160 23.57 0.31 2.66
CA ALA A 160 24.29 -0.81 2.07
C ALA A 160 25.81 -0.61 2.17
N THR A 161 26.55 -1.70 2.36
CA THR A 161 28.02 -1.67 2.53
C THR A 161 28.76 -2.23 1.32
N THR A 162 28.02 -2.59 0.27
CA THR A 162 28.54 -3.07 -1.01
C THR A 162 27.70 -2.49 -2.14
N LEU A 163 28.33 -2.30 -3.30
CA LEU A 163 27.67 -1.80 -4.51
C LEU A 163 26.54 -2.73 -4.99
N ALA A 164 26.72 -4.05 -4.82
CA ALA A 164 25.69 -5.02 -5.18
C ALA A 164 24.47 -4.94 -4.25
N ALA A 165 24.68 -4.81 -2.94
CA ALA A 165 23.57 -4.63 -1.99
C ALA A 165 22.83 -3.32 -2.23
N ALA A 166 23.57 -2.23 -2.53
CA ALA A 166 22.95 -0.95 -2.87
C ALA A 166 22.10 -1.03 -4.15
N ALA A 167 22.57 -1.77 -5.16
CA ALA A 167 21.78 -2.05 -6.35
C ALA A 167 20.49 -2.84 -6.06
N THR A 168 20.54 -3.84 -5.15
CA THR A 168 19.33 -4.55 -4.70
C THR A 168 18.34 -3.60 -4.03
N VAL A 169 18.81 -2.76 -3.10
CA VAL A 169 17.96 -1.73 -2.45
C VAL A 169 17.26 -0.84 -3.47
N GLY A 170 17.97 -0.44 -4.53
CA GLY A 170 17.38 0.33 -5.62
C GLY A 170 16.23 -0.38 -6.35
N GLU A 171 16.32 -1.69 -6.57
CA GLU A 171 15.24 -2.48 -7.19
C GLU A 171 14.05 -2.64 -6.22
N ASP A 172 14.34 -2.94 -4.96
CA ASP A 172 13.33 -3.10 -3.91
C ASP A 172 12.50 -1.82 -3.74
N HIS A 173 13.13 -0.65 -3.78
CA HIS A 173 12.42 0.64 -3.75
C HIS A 173 11.38 0.81 -4.88
N VAL A 174 11.65 0.27 -6.08
CA VAL A 174 10.68 0.34 -7.19
C VAL A 174 9.51 -0.62 -6.96
N VAL A 175 9.80 -1.80 -6.39
CA VAL A 175 8.78 -2.79 -6.03
C VAL A 175 7.87 -2.23 -4.93
N ASP A 176 8.45 -1.59 -3.91
CA ASP A 176 7.72 -0.98 -2.81
C ASP A 176 6.85 0.19 -3.26
N ASP A 177 7.35 1.03 -4.16
CA ASP A 177 6.56 2.11 -4.74
C ASP A 177 5.32 1.62 -5.45
N ARG A 178 5.50 0.58 -6.27
CA ARG A 178 4.41 -0.02 -7.01
C ARG A 178 3.39 -0.61 -6.04
N ARG A 179 3.85 -1.40 -5.07
CA ARG A 179 3.02 -1.98 -4.02
C ARG A 179 2.28 -0.90 -3.23
N HIS A 180 2.96 0.17 -2.85
CA HIS A 180 2.37 1.32 -2.16
C HIS A 180 1.24 1.94 -2.98
N ARG A 181 1.43 2.16 -4.29
CA ARG A 181 0.36 2.64 -5.18
C ARG A 181 -0.81 1.67 -5.25
N GLU A 182 -0.55 0.38 -5.44
CA GLU A 182 -1.58 -0.67 -5.51
C GLU A 182 -2.39 -0.74 -4.20
N LEU A 183 -1.72 -0.59 -3.04
CA LEU A 183 -2.37 -0.52 -1.73
C LEU A 183 -3.21 0.76 -1.59
N LEU A 184 -2.69 1.90 -2.03
CA LEU A 184 -3.44 3.16 -2.01
C LEU A 184 -4.62 3.14 -2.97
N GLU A 185 -4.57 2.40 -4.07
CA GLU A 185 -5.72 2.27 -4.98
C GLU A 185 -6.77 1.32 -4.40
N LYS A 186 -6.33 0.18 -3.87
CA LYS A 186 -7.24 -0.85 -3.34
C LYS A 186 -7.89 -0.45 -2.02
N TYR A 187 -7.14 0.20 -1.14
CA TYR A 187 -7.55 0.46 0.24
C TYR A 187 -7.76 1.94 0.52
N GLN A 188 -8.82 2.50 -0.06
CA GLN A 188 -9.33 3.83 0.25
C GLN A 188 -10.84 3.79 0.43
N VAL A 189 -11.34 4.65 1.29
CA VAL A 189 -12.77 4.75 1.58
C VAL A 189 -13.18 6.20 1.77
N LYS A 190 -14.34 6.54 1.22
CA LYS A 190 -14.94 7.87 1.33
C LYS A 190 -15.17 8.27 2.78
N THR A 191 -14.81 9.51 3.12
CA THR A 191 -14.98 10.02 4.48
C THR A 191 -16.43 10.02 4.96
N ASP A 192 -16.60 10.01 6.27
CA ASP A 192 -17.90 10.13 6.93
C ASP A 192 -17.91 11.28 7.93
N GLY A 193 -19.09 11.82 8.22
CA GLY A 193 -19.24 12.78 9.29
C GLY A 193 -18.85 12.16 10.63
N THR A 194 -18.40 12.97 11.59
CA THR A 194 -18.14 12.49 12.95
C THR A 194 -19.24 12.92 13.92
N THR A 195 -19.50 12.11 14.93
CA THR A 195 -20.40 12.43 16.05
C THR A 195 -19.75 12.05 17.38
N ILE A 196 -20.29 12.57 18.48
CA ILE A 196 -19.90 12.11 19.83
C ILE A 196 -20.81 10.97 20.21
N TRP A 197 -20.24 9.79 20.45
CA TRP A 197 -20.97 8.61 20.89
C TRP A 197 -20.55 8.21 22.32
N PRO A 198 -21.46 7.73 23.16
CA PRO A 198 -22.92 7.75 22.98
C PRO A 198 -23.50 9.17 23.16
N SER A 199 -24.52 9.54 22.36
CA SER A 199 -25.17 10.86 22.39
C SER A 199 -26.58 10.83 23.02
N GLY A 200 -27.18 11.99 23.29
CA GLY A 200 -28.58 12.05 23.76
C GLY A 200 -28.87 11.30 25.06
N LEU A 201 -30.02 10.61 25.12
CA LEU A 201 -30.49 9.88 26.32
C LEU A 201 -29.63 8.64 26.63
N THR A 202 -29.09 7.97 25.60
CA THR A 202 -28.11 6.88 25.75
C THR A 202 -26.78 7.40 26.28
N GLY A 203 -26.32 8.56 25.79
CA GLY A 203 -25.15 9.28 26.32
C GLY A 203 -25.27 9.66 27.79
N TRP A 204 -26.44 10.12 28.22
CA TRP A 204 -26.72 10.44 29.63
C TRP A 204 -26.71 9.20 30.54
N LEU A 205 -27.25 8.06 30.07
CA LEU A 205 -27.20 6.77 30.79
C LEU A 205 -25.78 6.18 30.85
N ALA A 206 -25.00 6.38 29.80
CA ALA A 206 -23.62 5.91 29.64
C ALA A 206 -22.64 6.63 30.59
N GLU A 207 -22.72 7.96 30.70
CA GLU A 207 -21.91 8.74 31.65
C GLU A 207 -22.12 8.29 33.10
N ARG A 208 -23.37 7.97 33.47
CA ARG A 208 -23.71 7.47 34.81
C ARG A 208 -23.19 6.07 35.09
N ARG A 209 -22.82 5.31 34.06
CA ARG A 209 -22.21 3.97 34.14
C ARG A 209 -20.71 3.95 33.83
N GLY A 210 -20.07 5.12 33.70
CA GLY A 210 -18.63 5.23 33.47
C GLY A 210 -18.17 4.98 32.03
N ILE A 211 -19.09 4.90 31.07
CA ILE A 211 -18.75 4.81 29.64
C ILE A 211 -18.35 6.22 29.18
N ARG A 212 -17.12 6.35 28.64
CA ARG A 212 -16.58 7.63 28.18
C ARG A 212 -17.19 8.01 26.83
N LYS A 213 -17.46 9.30 26.65
CA LYS A 213 -17.84 9.87 25.35
C LYS A 213 -16.62 9.89 24.44
N GLU A 214 -16.75 9.35 23.24
CA GLU A 214 -15.72 9.32 22.22
C GLU A 214 -16.23 9.94 20.92
N ARG A 215 -15.32 10.49 20.13
CA ARG A 215 -15.64 10.95 18.78
C ARG A 215 -15.46 9.79 17.82
N VAL A 216 -16.53 9.41 17.14
CA VAL A 216 -16.59 8.30 16.19
C VAL A 216 -17.21 8.76 14.87
N THR A 217 -17.13 7.97 13.81
CA THR A 217 -17.85 8.27 12.57
C THR A 217 -19.36 8.04 12.75
N GLN A 218 -20.19 8.63 11.88
CA GLN A 218 -21.65 8.47 11.94
C GLN A 218 -22.04 7.01 11.69
N ALA A 219 -21.44 6.36 10.69
CA ALA A 219 -21.62 4.95 10.40
C ALA A 219 -21.20 4.06 11.58
N GLU A 220 -20.08 4.38 12.26
CA GLU A 220 -19.66 3.66 13.47
C GLU A 220 -20.70 3.81 14.59
N ALA A 221 -21.21 5.02 14.82
CA ALA A 221 -22.26 5.27 15.81
C ALA A 221 -23.57 4.52 15.49
N GLU A 222 -23.97 4.47 14.20
CA GLU A 222 -25.16 3.71 13.77
C GLU A 222 -25.03 2.21 14.06
N MET A 223 -23.85 1.62 13.80
CA MET A 223 -23.59 0.20 14.09
C MET A 223 -23.53 -0.09 15.60
N LEU A 224 -22.95 0.82 16.39
CA LEU A 224 -22.94 0.69 17.86
C LEU A 224 -24.34 0.82 18.45
N ASP A 225 -25.17 1.72 17.92
CA ASP A 225 -26.56 1.88 18.34
C ASP A 225 -27.39 0.63 17.99
N ASP A 226 -27.22 0.03 16.80
CA ASP A 226 -27.87 -1.24 16.42
C ASP A 226 -27.41 -2.40 17.31
N LEU A 227 -26.10 -2.51 17.58
CA LEU A 227 -25.55 -3.49 18.51
C LEU A 227 -26.14 -3.33 19.92
N GLN A 228 -26.26 -2.08 20.40
CA GLN A 228 -26.90 -1.78 21.68
C GLN A 228 -28.38 -2.15 21.69
N MET A 229 -29.14 -1.82 20.65
CA MET A 229 -30.57 -2.13 20.57
C MET A 229 -30.81 -3.64 20.66
N ARG A 230 -29.92 -4.42 20.05
CA ARG A 230 -30.13 -5.85 19.88
C ARG A 230 -29.51 -6.72 20.97
N LYS A 231 -28.32 -6.36 21.48
CA LYS A 231 -27.60 -7.09 22.54
C LYS A 231 -27.63 -6.38 23.91
N GLY A 232 -28.22 -5.19 23.97
CA GLY A 232 -28.24 -4.39 25.18
C GLY A 232 -26.84 -3.90 25.58
N LEU A 233 -26.71 -3.44 26.82
CA LEU A 233 -25.45 -2.92 27.36
C LEU A 233 -24.35 -3.99 27.51
N LEU A 234 -24.72 -5.28 27.51
CA LEU A 234 -23.75 -6.38 27.59
C LEU A 234 -22.98 -6.53 26.26
N GLY A 235 -23.65 -6.42 25.11
CA GLY A 235 -22.98 -6.44 23.81
C GLY A 235 -22.03 -5.26 23.61
N LEU A 236 -22.41 -4.06 24.07
CA LEU A 236 -21.52 -2.90 24.05
C LEU A 236 -20.30 -3.07 24.97
N LYS A 237 -20.50 -3.65 26.16
CA LYS A 237 -19.39 -3.95 27.06
C LYS A 237 -18.42 -4.93 26.41
N GLU A 238 -18.94 -6.02 25.85
CA GLU A 238 -18.13 -7.03 25.18
C GLU A 238 -17.36 -6.47 23.98
N PHE A 239 -18.00 -5.62 23.17
CA PHE A 239 -17.34 -4.91 22.08
C PHE A 239 -16.20 -4.01 22.60
N GLY A 240 -16.45 -3.28 23.69
CA GLY A 240 -15.45 -2.47 24.37
C GLY A 240 -14.28 -3.31 24.90
N ASP A 241 -14.59 -4.46 25.51
CA ASP A 241 -13.60 -5.40 26.05
C ASP A 241 -12.72 -5.95 24.91
N ILE A 242 -13.28 -6.34 23.75
CA ILE A 242 -12.52 -6.77 22.55
C ILE A 242 -11.52 -5.69 22.08
N ARG A 243 -11.94 -4.42 22.04
CA ARG A 243 -11.05 -3.31 21.67
C ARG A 243 -9.94 -3.09 22.70
N GLN A 244 -10.26 -3.17 24.00
CA GLN A 244 -9.28 -3.02 25.07
C GLN A 244 -8.29 -4.18 25.12
N ASP A 245 -8.74 -5.41 24.91
CA ASP A 245 -7.89 -6.60 24.84
C ASP A 245 -6.91 -6.49 23.68
N ALA A 246 -7.37 -6.04 22.50
CA ALA A 246 -6.50 -5.82 21.36
C ALA A 246 -5.42 -4.75 21.65
N LEU A 247 -5.80 -3.64 22.28
CA LEU A 247 -4.87 -2.60 22.73
C LEU A 247 -3.84 -3.17 23.72
N HIS A 248 -4.30 -3.85 24.77
CA HIS A 248 -3.44 -4.39 25.82
C HIS A 248 -2.44 -5.42 25.27
N VAL A 249 -2.90 -6.34 24.43
CA VAL A 249 -2.02 -7.35 23.82
C VAL A 249 -1.00 -6.68 22.91
N ALA A 250 -1.42 -5.69 22.11
CA ALA A 250 -0.52 -4.96 21.21
C ALA A 250 0.58 -4.18 21.95
N GLU A 251 0.27 -3.54 23.09
CA GLU A 251 1.26 -2.83 23.93
C GLU A 251 2.40 -3.74 24.39
N GLY A 252 2.13 -5.03 24.60
CA GLY A 252 3.13 -6.03 24.98
C GLY A 252 3.91 -6.65 23.82
N LYS A 253 3.59 -6.32 22.56
CA LYS A 253 4.27 -6.84 21.37
C LYS A 253 5.31 -5.85 20.85
N PHE A 254 6.33 -6.38 20.18
CA PHE A 254 7.39 -5.60 19.51
C PHE A 254 8.08 -4.57 20.43
N ASP A 255 8.28 -4.94 21.70
CA ASP A 255 8.86 -4.08 22.74
C ASP A 255 8.12 -2.74 22.93
N GLY A 256 6.82 -2.68 22.60
CA GLY A 256 6.00 -1.47 22.63
C GLY A 256 6.35 -0.44 21.55
N ARG A 257 7.14 -0.83 20.53
CA ARG A 257 7.55 0.04 19.42
C ARG A 257 6.53 0.01 18.30
N GLY A 258 6.41 1.12 17.57
CA GLY A 258 5.49 1.22 16.44
C GLY A 258 4.01 1.19 16.84
N GLY A 259 3.65 1.72 18.01
CA GLY A 259 2.27 1.78 18.50
C GLY A 259 1.36 2.78 17.76
N THR A 260 1.86 3.43 16.72
CA THR A 260 1.11 4.25 15.76
C THR A 260 1.83 4.06 14.43
N ASP A 261 1.10 3.67 13.37
CA ASP A 261 1.62 3.50 12.01
C ASP A 261 2.79 2.49 11.86
N GLY A 262 2.95 1.58 12.83
CA GLY A 262 4.04 0.61 12.86
C GLY A 262 3.58 -0.80 13.26
N HIS A 263 4.52 -1.68 13.64
CA HIS A 263 4.22 -3.11 13.84
C HIS A 263 3.17 -3.41 14.93
N ALA A 264 3.24 -2.72 16.07
CA ALA A 264 2.26 -2.90 17.14
C ALA A 264 0.87 -2.36 16.72
N ASP A 265 0.84 -1.34 15.88
CA ASP A 265 -0.36 -0.80 15.25
C ASP A 265 -1.00 -1.80 14.29
N ALA A 266 -0.22 -2.31 13.34
CA ALA A 266 -0.64 -3.34 12.38
C ALA A 266 -1.17 -4.59 13.09
N PHE A 267 -0.47 -5.05 14.12
CA PHE A 267 -0.91 -6.15 14.98
C PHE A 267 -2.26 -5.85 15.63
N ARG A 268 -2.42 -4.65 16.22
CA ARG A 268 -3.65 -4.26 16.91
C ARG A 268 -4.85 -4.26 15.97
N HIS A 269 -4.70 -3.67 14.79
CA HIS A 269 -5.75 -3.61 13.77
C HIS A 269 -6.18 -5.01 13.29
N ALA A 270 -5.19 -5.86 12.95
CA ALA A 270 -5.44 -7.24 12.54
C ALA A 270 -6.07 -8.07 13.68
N TYR A 271 -5.56 -7.99 14.90
CA TYR A 271 -6.07 -8.77 16.02
C TYR A 271 -7.48 -8.32 16.43
N TRP A 272 -7.74 -7.02 16.45
CA TRP A 272 -9.09 -6.49 16.68
C TRP A 272 -10.09 -7.00 15.64
N ASN A 273 -9.71 -7.01 14.35
CA ASN A 273 -10.54 -7.57 13.28
C ASN A 273 -10.73 -9.08 13.39
N ALA A 274 -9.73 -9.82 13.84
CA ALA A 274 -9.84 -11.25 14.07
C ALA A 274 -10.87 -11.56 15.18
N LEU A 275 -10.80 -10.86 16.31
CA LEU A 275 -11.75 -11.01 17.42
C LEU A 275 -13.17 -10.59 17.02
N MET A 276 -13.32 -9.45 16.31
CA MET A 276 -14.62 -9.03 15.80
C MET A 276 -15.21 -10.05 14.82
N THR A 277 -14.39 -10.64 13.96
CA THR A 277 -14.84 -11.65 12.98
C THR A 277 -15.32 -12.92 13.66
N GLN A 278 -14.59 -13.43 14.66
CA GLN A 278 -15.05 -14.60 15.42
C GLN A 278 -16.34 -14.32 16.19
N ARG A 279 -16.50 -13.09 16.72
CA ARG A 279 -17.63 -12.75 17.59
C ARG A 279 -18.89 -12.36 16.83
N TYR A 280 -18.74 -11.54 15.79
CA TYR A 280 -19.84 -10.87 15.10
C TYR A 280 -19.94 -11.25 13.62
N GLY A 281 -19.03 -12.09 13.10
CA GLY A 281 -19.01 -12.44 11.68
C GLY A 281 -18.14 -11.49 10.85
N GLU A 282 -17.67 -11.99 9.70
CA GLU A 282 -16.76 -11.24 8.82
C GLU A 282 -17.42 -9.98 8.25
N GLU A 283 -18.66 -10.09 7.78
CA GLU A 283 -19.34 -8.97 7.11
C GLU A 283 -19.52 -7.79 8.06
N TRP A 284 -19.94 -8.06 9.30
CA TRP A 284 -20.10 -7.03 10.31
C TRP A 284 -18.75 -6.43 10.71
N ALA A 285 -17.74 -7.26 10.94
CA ALA A 285 -16.39 -6.79 11.27
C ALA A 285 -15.80 -5.90 10.17
N ARG A 286 -16.02 -6.26 8.90
CA ARG A 286 -15.58 -5.49 7.73
C ARG A 286 -16.28 -4.13 7.67
N GLU A 287 -17.61 -4.09 7.81
CA GLU A 287 -18.36 -2.83 7.79
C GLU A 287 -17.98 -1.92 8.97
N PHE A 288 -17.80 -2.48 10.16
CA PHE A 288 -17.40 -1.71 11.34
C PHE A 288 -16.00 -1.13 11.18
N ALA A 289 -15.01 -1.97 10.83
CA ALA A 289 -13.64 -1.51 10.61
C ALA A 289 -13.59 -0.47 9.48
N THR A 290 -14.33 -0.68 8.39
CA THR A 290 -14.46 0.30 7.32
C THR A 290 -15.04 1.62 7.85
N ALA A 291 -16.12 1.58 8.64
CA ALA A 291 -16.71 2.77 9.24
C ALA A 291 -15.73 3.51 10.15
N HIS A 292 -14.92 2.79 10.92
CA HIS A 292 -13.86 3.36 11.76
C HIS A 292 -12.84 4.14 10.94
N GLU A 293 -12.38 3.55 9.82
CA GLU A 293 -11.42 4.16 8.91
C GLU A 293 -11.98 5.32 8.07
N ARG A 294 -13.25 5.70 8.22
CA ARG A 294 -13.85 6.83 7.47
C ARG A 294 -13.66 8.20 8.15
N ASN A 295 -12.88 8.28 9.23
CA ASN A 295 -12.61 9.54 9.92
C ASN A 295 -11.95 10.59 9.00
N PRO A 296 -12.57 11.77 8.78
CA PRO A 296 -12.10 12.78 7.83
C PRO A 296 -10.77 13.44 8.22
N SER A 297 -10.34 13.28 9.47
CA SER A 297 -9.07 13.83 9.97
C SER A 297 -7.87 12.90 9.81
N SER A 298 -8.06 11.62 9.48
CA SER A 298 -6.96 10.68 9.29
C SER A 298 -6.26 10.94 7.93
N HIS A 299 -5.02 10.52 7.72
CA HIS A 299 -4.38 10.64 6.40
C HIS A 299 -4.67 9.39 5.53
N HIS A 300 -4.61 9.51 4.21
CA HIS A 300 -4.94 8.40 3.28
C HIS A 300 -3.96 7.21 3.39
N ILE A 301 -2.68 7.46 3.67
CA ILE A 301 -1.65 6.41 3.82
C ILE A 301 -1.92 5.49 5.03
N PRO A 302 -2.08 6.00 6.27
CA PRO A 302 -2.41 5.13 7.41
C PRO A 302 -3.76 4.43 7.25
N VAL A 303 -4.75 5.04 6.59
CA VAL A 303 -6.02 4.35 6.28
C VAL A 303 -5.81 3.13 5.41
N SER A 304 -4.98 3.26 4.36
CA SER A 304 -4.67 2.13 3.48
C SER A 304 -3.98 1.01 4.24
N MET A 305 -3.03 1.37 5.12
CA MET A 305 -2.37 0.44 6.04
C MET A 305 -3.39 -0.30 6.92
N ASP A 306 -4.27 0.45 7.58
CA ASP A 306 -5.23 -0.07 8.54
C ASP A 306 -6.27 -0.96 7.85
N LEU A 307 -6.83 -0.54 6.71
CA LEU A 307 -7.79 -1.34 5.94
C LEU A 307 -7.18 -2.67 5.46
N HIS A 308 -5.92 -2.68 4.99
CA HIS A 308 -5.23 -3.91 4.63
C HIS A 308 -5.04 -4.83 5.84
N ASN A 309 -4.48 -4.30 6.92
CA ASN A 309 -4.22 -5.08 8.14
C ASN A 309 -5.52 -5.62 8.76
N ASN A 310 -6.60 -4.82 8.70
CA ASN A 310 -7.95 -5.22 9.09
C ASN A 310 -8.41 -6.46 8.28
N GLU A 311 -8.26 -6.44 6.94
CA GLU A 311 -8.61 -7.58 6.06
C GLU A 311 -7.82 -8.84 6.37
N VAL A 312 -6.51 -8.72 6.61
CA VAL A 312 -5.67 -9.86 7.00
C VAL A 312 -6.13 -10.46 8.32
N GLY A 313 -6.48 -9.62 9.30
CA GLY A 313 -7.06 -10.05 10.58
C GLY A 313 -8.34 -10.87 10.42
N ARG A 314 -9.28 -10.39 9.61
CA ARG A 314 -10.52 -11.12 9.31
C ARG A 314 -10.25 -12.46 8.63
N SER A 315 -9.33 -12.48 7.66
CA SER A 315 -8.91 -13.70 6.95
C SER A 315 -8.30 -14.74 7.88
N ILE A 316 -7.48 -14.32 8.86
CA ILE A 316 -6.91 -15.21 9.88
C ILE A 316 -8.02 -15.85 10.71
N ALA A 317 -9.00 -15.07 11.16
CA ALA A 317 -10.13 -15.59 11.94
C ALA A 317 -11.01 -16.57 11.14
N GLN A 318 -11.32 -16.27 9.88
CA GLN A 318 -12.08 -17.18 9.01
C GLN A 318 -11.37 -18.51 8.76
N ALA A 319 -10.04 -18.48 8.62
CA ALA A 319 -9.23 -19.68 8.47
C ALA A 319 -9.09 -20.49 9.78
N ASN A 320 -9.38 -19.87 10.92
CA ASN A 320 -9.21 -20.45 12.25
C ASN A 320 -10.44 -20.17 13.16
N PRO A 321 -11.64 -20.66 12.79
CA PRO A 321 -12.88 -20.30 13.48
C PRO A 321 -12.91 -20.74 14.95
N ASP A 322 -12.21 -21.83 15.29
CA ASP A 322 -12.17 -22.40 16.65
C ASP A 322 -10.94 -21.95 17.46
N ALA A 323 -10.09 -21.06 16.93
CA ALA A 323 -8.91 -20.60 17.63
C ALA A 323 -9.29 -19.74 18.86
N SER A 324 -8.58 -19.94 19.97
CA SER A 324 -8.69 -19.04 21.13
C SER A 324 -8.13 -17.65 20.81
N PRO A 325 -8.50 -16.61 21.59
CA PRO A 325 -7.90 -15.28 21.45
C PRO A 325 -6.36 -15.30 21.47
N GLU A 326 -5.74 -16.12 22.32
CA GLU A 326 -4.28 -16.26 22.40
C GLU A 326 -3.67 -16.93 21.17
N GLN A 327 -4.39 -17.91 20.59
CA GLN A 327 -3.99 -18.55 19.34
C GLN A 327 -4.11 -17.57 18.17
N LEU A 328 -5.20 -16.79 18.09
CA LEU A 328 -5.34 -15.71 17.11
C LEU A 328 -4.23 -14.67 17.26
N ALA A 329 -3.92 -14.23 18.47
CA ALA A 329 -2.82 -13.30 18.72
C ALA A 329 -1.48 -13.87 18.23
N THR A 330 -1.23 -15.17 18.44
CA THR A 330 -0.02 -15.83 17.94
C THR A 330 0.02 -15.86 16.40
N LEU A 331 -1.11 -16.17 15.75
CA LEU A 331 -1.22 -16.19 14.29
C LEU A 331 -1.05 -14.80 13.67
N VAL A 332 -1.62 -13.76 14.30
CA VAL A 332 -1.45 -12.37 13.86
C VAL A 332 0.00 -11.92 14.05
N GLU A 333 0.63 -12.25 15.17
CA GLU A 333 2.05 -11.95 15.38
C GLU A 333 2.92 -12.63 14.32
N GLN A 334 2.63 -13.88 13.98
CA GLN A 334 3.33 -14.59 12.92
C GLN A 334 3.10 -13.93 11.56
N ALA A 335 1.87 -13.48 11.27
CA ALA A 335 1.56 -12.77 10.02
C ALA A 335 2.34 -11.45 9.90
N VAL A 336 2.55 -10.72 11.00
CA VAL A 336 3.44 -9.55 11.03
C VAL A 336 4.90 -9.96 10.72
N LYS A 337 5.41 -11.03 11.33
CA LYS A 337 6.80 -11.51 11.09
C LYS A 337 7.01 -12.04 9.67
N ASP A 338 5.97 -12.61 9.08
CA ASP A 338 5.98 -13.15 7.72
C ASP A 338 5.81 -12.08 6.63
N GLY A 339 5.62 -10.80 7.00
CA GLY A 339 5.40 -9.71 6.03
C GLY A 339 4.01 -9.68 5.40
N LYS A 340 3.02 -10.35 6.02
CA LYS A 340 1.63 -10.32 5.53
C LYS A 340 0.90 -9.04 5.90
N MET A 341 1.42 -8.29 6.88
CA MET A 341 0.91 -6.97 7.24
C MET A 341 1.71 -5.92 6.50
N VAL A 342 1.17 -4.71 6.43
CA VAL A 342 1.88 -3.54 5.94
C VAL A 342 2.09 -2.52 7.06
N VAL A 343 3.22 -1.83 7.02
CA VAL A 343 3.60 -0.74 7.92
C VAL A 343 4.07 0.46 7.10
N ILE A 344 4.21 1.62 7.73
CA ILE A 344 4.70 2.82 7.06
C ILE A 344 6.18 3.02 7.40
N ASP A 345 7.03 3.06 6.39
CA ASP A 345 8.47 3.31 6.57
C ASP A 345 8.75 4.81 6.88
N LYS A 346 10.02 5.18 7.06
CA LYS A 346 10.41 6.58 7.34
C LYS A 346 10.20 7.53 6.15
N ASN A 347 9.93 7.01 4.96
CA ASN A 347 9.72 7.75 3.72
C ASN A 347 8.23 7.84 3.35
N ASP A 348 7.32 7.59 4.29
CA ASP A 348 5.88 7.58 4.09
C ASP A 348 5.40 6.51 3.07
N THR A 349 6.17 5.45 2.86
CA THR A 349 5.87 4.35 1.93
C THR A 349 5.27 3.15 2.68
N LEU A 350 4.29 2.50 2.06
CA LEU A 350 3.67 1.29 2.61
C LEU A 350 4.51 0.08 2.19
N VAL A 351 5.06 -0.63 3.17
CA VAL A 351 5.95 -1.77 2.95
C VAL A 351 5.52 -2.96 3.83
N PRO A 352 5.77 -4.20 3.40
CA PRO A 352 5.62 -5.39 4.21
C PRO A 352 6.29 -5.26 5.57
N SER A 353 5.60 -5.75 6.59
CA SER A 353 6.01 -5.61 7.98
C SER A 353 7.33 -6.30 8.35
N ASN A 354 7.87 -7.16 7.48
CA ASN A 354 9.17 -7.81 7.70
C ASN A 354 10.34 -7.12 6.97
N GLU A 355 10.08 -6.11 6.15
CA GLU A 355 11.11 -5.34 5.45
C GLU A 355 11.68 -4.19 6.31
N VAL A 356 10.94 -3.78 7.36
CA VAL A 356 11.37 -2.74 8.30
C VAL A 356 11.46 -3.30 9.72
N PRO A 357 12.58 -3.10 10.44
CA PRO A 357 12.69 -3.51 11.84
C PRO A 357 11.68 -2.78 12.76
N PRO A 358 11.16 -3.43 13.82
CA PRO A 358 10.30 -2.77 14.79
C PRO A 358 10.93 -1.53 15.44
N GLY A 359 10.24 -0.40 15.34
CA GLY A 359 10.71 0.90 15.80
C GLY A 359 11.51 1.70 14.77
N GLU A 360 11.69 1.17 13.57
CA GLU A 360 12.26 1.89 12.43
C GLU A 360 11.20 2.33 11.41
N THR A 361 9.92 2.25 11.78
CA THR A 361 8.78 2.78 11.02
C THR A 361 8.64 4.29 11.22
N ARG A 362 7.71 4.91 10.50
CA ARG A 362 7.38 6.34 10.61
C ARG A 362 7.13 6.76 12.07
N GLU A 363 7.76 7.86 12.49
CA GLU A 363 7.56 8.42 13.83
C GLU A 363 6.38 9.41 13.87
N THR A 364 5.15 8.94 13.68
CA THR A 364 3.96 9.79 13.56
C THR A 364 3.71 10.72 14.74
N LYS A 365 4.12 10.31 15.95
CA LYS A 365 4.04 11.17 17.14
C LYS A 365 4.97 12.39 17.07
N LYS A 366 6.10 12.29 16.37
CA LYS A 366 7.05 13.40 16.19
C LYS A 366 6.76 14.21 14.93
N THR A 367 6.29 13.53 13.88
CA THR A 367 5.93 14.13 12.59
C THR A 367 4.47 13.80 12.27
N PRO A 368 3.48 14.55 12.81
CA PRO A 368 2.08 14.28 12.57
C PRO A 368 1.72 14.38 11.08
N TRP A 369 0.73 13.61 10.65
CA TRP A 369 0.18 13.74 9.30
C TRP A 369 -0.54 15.08 9.10
N PRO A 370 -0.56 15.64 7.88
CA PRO A 370 -1.41 16.77 7.54
C PRO A 370 -2.89 16.44 7.75
N THR A 371 -3.65 17.37 8.34
CA THR A 371 -5.08 17.18 8.65
C THR A 371 -6.01 17.80 7.60
N ASP A 372 -5.48 18.54 6.63
CA ASP A 372 -6.21 19.11 5.49
C ASP A 372 -6.50 18.08 4.40
N ASN A 373 -5.79 16.95 4.44
CA ASN A 373 -6.14 15.69 3.81
C ASN A 373 -6.41 15.70 2.29
N PRO A 374 -5.56 16.36 1.49
CA PRO A 374 -5.80 16.56 0.06
C PRO A 374 -5.83 15.27 -0.79
N GLY A 375 -5.35 14.15 -0.26
CA GLY A 375 -5.28 12.85 -0.94
C GLY A 375 -6.30 11.81 -0.48
N ARG A 376 -7.29 12.17 0.36
CA ARG A 376 -8.31 11.24 0.86
C ARG A 376 -9.43 10.98 -0.13
N ASN A 377 -9.10 10.89 -1.41
CA ASN A 377 -10.04 10.80 -2.52
C ASN A 377 -11.25 9.91 -2.20
N ASP A 378 -12.44 10.43 -2.51
CA ASP A 378 -13.76 9.86 -2.20
C ASP A 378 -14.12 8.63 -3.08
N ASP A 379 -13.12 7.83 -3.45
CA ASP A 379 -13.20 6.95 -4.63
C ASP A 379 -14.09 5.73 -4.41
N HIS A 380 -14.20 5.25 -3.16
CA HIS A 380 -15.07 4.13 -2.81
C HIS A 380 -16.04 4.50 -1.69
N ASP A 381 -17.32 4.70 -2.04
CA ASP A 381 -18.41 4.83 -1.08
C ASP A 381 -18.92 3.42 -0.70
N PRO A 382 -18.66 2.92 0.53
CA PRO A 382 -19.11 1.59 0.93
C PRO A 382 -20.63 1.51 1.15
N GLY A 383 -21.35 2.63 1.02
CA GLY A 383 -22.77 2.71 1.33
C GLY A 383 -23.03 2.80 2.84
N LYS A 384 -24.30 2.60 3.21
CA LYS A 384 -24.69 2.53 4.62
C LYS A 384 -24.43 1.12 5.17
N PRO A 385 -23.95 0.99 6.42
CA PRO A 385 -23.85 -0.31 7.07
C PRO A 385 -25.18 -1.06 7.02
N SER A 386 -25.11 -2.37 6.74
CA SER A 386 -26.25 -3.25 6.54
C SER A 386 -26.08 -4.61 7.19
N ALA A 387 -24.84 -5.01 7.49
CA ALA A 387 -24.51 -6.28 8.09
C ALA A 387 -25.03 -6.35 9.53
N THR A 388 -25.47 -7.54 9.93
CA THR A 388 -25.96 -7.82 11.26
C THR A 388 -25.06 -8.88 11.91
N PRO A 389 -24.58 -8.70 13.15
CA PRO A 389 -23.76 -9.68 13.87
C PRO A 389 -24.26 -11.14 13.83
N ASP A 390 -23.44 -12.09 13.36
CA ASP A 390 -23.84 -13.50 13.12
C ASP A 390 -24.47 -14.21 14.32
N GLN A 391 -24.03 -13.89 15.54
CA GLN A 391 -24.52 -14.53 16.76
C GLN A 391 -25.86 -13.95 17.22
N TYR A 392 -26.86 -13.81 16.33
CA TYR A 392 -28.20 -13.32 16.68
C TYR A 392 -28.97 -14.22 17.63
#